data_AF-A0A9N9H1G3-F1
#
_entry.id   AF-A0A9N9H1G3-F1
#
_cell.length_a   1.000
_cell.length_b   1.000
_cell.length_c   1.000
_cell.angle_alpha   90.00
_cell.angle_beta   90.00
_cell.angle_gamma   90.00
#
_symmetry.space_group_name_H-M   'P 1'
#
loop_
_entity.id
_entity.type
_entity.pdbx_description
1 polymer ?
#
loop_
_entity_poly.entity_id
_entity_poly.type
_entity_poly.pdbx_seq_one_letter_code
_entity_poly.pdbx_strand_id
1 'polypeptide(L)'
;PSKKETKSPTTTITTNKGKSKVLQVKKNTIKKAEKDRCVVFVNDILLFCQYDKFFYGDCEKKVPQYQPSLVEKASILYPDNYWKFHAESNTGMINYINEEHQLELINVDVRDQGPITGMTLSPDGAMLVTFCNVGCAKIWDTADFKLIQKLRDTEEVNIDEFFVGKFIPNHTRMAIGGKLKDRHHWSKDDDDNHILPCPLKIFDVITGKVIARLEGHTEEILCVKTVIYKGAPYFLTTSQDGYIIKWKMRDDWTTLISKQPMVDGLTCMAFTVSFVPNTANRYFMAATDEHVRLYDFDAAQLMQTFSDNMYSQYCDCGKFIHPIESLEDQEINDDSVEECNSKSKKKQISPKFAYFVTRGVEILDAEGGKIGDASRVNVCILHKLIYPSKKGQPFELKEVRRYGHKDYHSNSWLIKISSNGRYITAPTMTGHVFIFNLRTGNVTAILRDHEDLEVRDVIFHPWKPLLFTSADGEFKKHIS
;
A
#
# COMPACT_ATOMS: atom_id res chain seq x y z
N PRO A 1 60.89 -29.70 36.85
CA PRO A 1 60.93 -29.62 35.37
C PRO A 1 59.57 -29.12 34.83
N SER A 2 59.39 -27.80 34.81
CA SER A 2 59.40 -26.94 33.59
C SER A 2 58.09 -27.01 32.79
N LYS A 3 57.17 -26.05 32.99
CA LYS A 3 57.02 -24.77 32.23
C LYS A 3 56.55 -24.97 30.78
N LYS A 4 55.34 -24.51 30.45
CA LYS A 4 55.08 -23.25 29.71
C LYS A 4 53.59 -23.08 29.41
N GLU A 5 52.98 -22.13 30.10
CA GLU A 5 51.86 -21.33 29.58
C GLU A 5 52.41 -20.30 28.58
N THR A 6 51.68 -20.04 27.50
CA THR A 6 51.89 -18.88 26.62
C THR A 6 50.59 -18.08 26.53
N LYS A 7 50.72 -16.80 26.88
CA LYS A 7 49.73 -15.73 26.93
C LYS A 7 49.25 -15.30 25.54
N SER A 8 48.02 -14.80 25.45
CA SER A 8 47.59 -13.77 24.50
C SER A 8 47.03 -12.55 25.29
N PRO A 9 47.14 -11.32 24.75
CA PRO A 9 47.27 -10.12 25.56
C PRO A 9 45.94 -9.51 26.01
N THR A 10 45.92 -9.06 27.27
CA THR A 10 44.94 -8.11 27.82
C THR A 10 45.36 -6.69 27.40
N THR A 11 44.44 -5.89 26.87
CA THR A 11 44.54 -4.43 26.97
C THR A 11 43.34 -3.91 27.77
N THR A 12 43.70 -3.24 28.85
CA THR A 12 42.88 -2.72 29.94
C THR A 12 42.05 -1.52 29.46
N ILE A 13 40.74 -1.52 29.72
CA ILE A 13 39.98 -0.28 29.90
C ILE A 13 39.56 -0.22 31.36
N THR A 14 40.04 0.83 32.01
CA THR A 14 39.86 1.21 33.40
C THR A 14 38.39 1.43 33.73
N THR A 15 37.92 0.70 34.74
CA THR A 15 36.64 0.91 35.41
C THR A 15 36.65 2.21 36.21
N ASN A 16 35.63 3.06 36.05
CA ASN A 16 35.25 4.02 37.06
C ASN A 16 33.98 3.54 37.79
N LYS A 17 34.22 3.06 39.01
CA LYS A 17 33.36 2.98 40.20
C LYS A 17 31.84 3.14 40.03
N GLY A 18 31.10 2.11 40.44
CA GLY A 18 29.82 2.35 41.13
C GLY A 18 28.75 1.25 41.07
N LYS A 19 28.86 0.27 41.98
CA LYS A 19 27.79 -0.63 42.48
C LYS A 19 27.26 -1.71 41.53
N SER A 20 27.81 -2.91 41.70
CA SER A 20 27.12 -4.17 41.38
C SER A 20 25.89 -4.36 42.29
N LYS A 21 24.72 -4.54 41.68
CA LYS A 21 23.60 -5.27 42.29
C LYS A 21 23.36 -6.50 41.44
N VAL A 22 23.58 -7.67 42.04
CA VAL A 22 23.06 -8.94 41.53
C VAL A 22 21.54 -8.90 41.76
N LEU A 23 20.77 -8.84 40.67
CA LEU A 23 19.32 -9.02 40.69
C LEU A 23 19.01 -10.23 39.81
N GLN A 24 18.60 -11.32 40.45
CA GLN A 24 17.90 -12.43 39.81
C GLN A 24 16.70 -11.87 39.05
N VAL A 25 16.67 -12.02 37.73
CA VAL A 25 15.49 -11.69 36.92
C VAL A 25 14.52 -12.86 37.01
N LYS A 26 13.49 -12.71 37.84
CA LYS A 26 12.22 -13.46 37.72
C LYS A 26 11.34 -12.78 36.68
N LYS A 27 10.58 -13.61 35.95
CA LYS A 27 9.56 -13.29 34.94
C LYS A 27 8.70 -12.05 35.24
N ASN A 28 8.32 -11.37 34.14
CA ASN A 28 7.22 -10.43 33.95
C ASN A 28 7.24 -9.14 34.79
N THR A 29 7.74 -8.06 34.19
CA THR A 29 7.28 -6.70 34.52
C THR A 29 7.42 -5.80 33.29
N ILE A 30 6.30 -5.41 32.69
CA ILE A 30 6.22 -4.31 31.73
C ILE A 30 6.58 -3.03 32.49
N LYS A 31 7.74 -2.44 32.20
CA LYS A 31 8.07 -1.09 32.66
C LYS A 31 7.68 -0.10 31.58
N LYS A 32 6.79 0.80 31.98
CA LYS A 32 6.37 2.04 31.30
C LYS A 32 7.61 2.72 30.70
N ALA A 33 7.70 2.77 29.37
CA ALA A 33 8.78 3.47 28.68
C ALA A 33 8.69 4.98 29.01
N GLU A 34 9.81 5.55 29.43
CA GLU A 34 9.99 6.99 29.49
C GLU A 34 9.81 7.58 28.09
N LYS A 35 9.18 8.77 28.05
CA LYS A 35 8.95 9.57 26.85
C LYS A 35 10.21 9.63 25.98
N ASP A 36 10.03 9.52 24.67
CA ASP A 36 11.01 9.78 23.60
C ASP A 36 11.85 8.61 23.05
N ARG A 37 11.23 7.45 22.78
CA ARG A 37 11.66 6.46 21.76
C ARG A 37 10.61 5.34 21.63
N CYS A 38 10.00 5.17 20.46
CA CYS A 38 9.40 3.87 20.12
C CYS A 38 10.51 2.99 19.54
N VAL A 39 10.70 1.81 20.13
CA VAL A 39 11.65 0.79 19.66
C VAL A 39 10.82 -0.34 19.10
N VAL A 40 10.98 -0.63 17.81
CA VAL A 40 10.42 -1.83 17.19
C VAL A 40 11.58 -2.80 16.98
N PHE A 41 11.40 -4.04 17.43
CA PHE A 41 12.35 -5.12 17.18
C PHE A 41 11.87 -5.91 15.98
N VAL A 42 12.76 -6.09 14.99
CA VAL A 42 12.61 -7.07 13.93
C VAL A 42 13.91 -7.89 13.90
N ASN A 43 13.82 -9.21 14.14
CA ASN A 43 14.98 -10.13 14.10
C ASN A 43 16.20 -9.69 14.92
N ASP A 44 16.02 -9.26 16.18
CA ASP A 44 17.07 -8.73 17.06
C ASP A 44 17.82 -7.48 16.53
N ILE A 45 17.33 -6.86 15.46
CA ILE A 45 17.83 -5.59 14.93
C ILE A 45 17.02 -4.46 15.55
N LEU A 46 17.74 -3.49 16.13
CA LEU A 46 17.19 -2.32 16.79
C LEU A 46 17.05 -1.21 15.75
N LEU A 47 15.85 -1.02 15.19
CA LEU A 47 15.58 0.10 14.28
C LEU A 47 15.49 1.40 15.08
N PHE A 48 16.40 2.34 14.83
CA PHE A 48 16.33 3.69 15.36
C PHE A 48 15.55 4.60 14.42
N CYS A 49 14.29 4.89 14.74
CA CYS A 49 13.58 5.98 14.09
C CYS A 49 14.15 7.31 14.63
N GLN A 50 15.01 7.99 13.85
CA GLN A 50 15.45 9.34 14.17
C GLN A 50 14.29 10.32 13.95
N TYR A 51 13.62 10.70 15.02
CA TYR A 51 12.61 11.75 15.01
C TYR A 51 13.27 13.13 14.96
N ASP A 52 13.31 13.75 13.78
CA ASP A 52 13.28 15.21 13.72
C ASP A 52 11.85 15.67 14.00
N LYS A 53 11.52 15.88 15.28
CA LYS A 53 10.29 16.56 15.69
C LYS A 53 10.33 17.99 15.14
N PHE A 54 9.69 18.22 14.00
CA PHE A 54 9.20 19.56 13.66
C PHE A 54 8.16 19.94 14.74
N PHE A 55 8.56 20.80 15.67
CA PHE A 55 7.66 21.40 16.66
C PHE A 55 6.63 22.29 15.92
N TYR A 56 5.51 21.70 15.52
CA TYR A 56 4.30 22.46 15.23
C TYR A 56 3.72 22.90 16.57
N GLY A 57 3.64 24.21 16.80
CA GLY A 57 3.18 24.80 18.06
C GLY A 57 1.87 24.17 18.56
N ASP A 58 1.86 23.85 19.86
CA ASP A 58 0.74 23.31 20.62
C ASP A 58 -0.47 24.24 20.56
N CYS A 59 -1.31 24.02 19.57
CA CYS A 59 -2.73 24.33 19.65
C CYS A 59 -3.41 22.99 19.37
N GLU A 60 -4.02 22.37 20.39
CA GLU A 60 -4.78 21.13 20.25
C GLU A 60 -5.86 21.32 19.17
N LYS A 61 -5.50 21.03 17.92
CA LYS A 61 -6.43 21.10 16.79
C LYS A 61 -7.43 19.99 17.02
N LYS A 62 -8.69 20.37 17.26
CA LYS A 62 -9.80 19.42 17.42
C LYS A 62 -9.80 18.45 16.23
N VAL A 63 -9.89 17.16 16.54
CA VAL A 63 -10.00 16.09 15.54
C VAL A 63 -11.11 16.45 14.55
N PRO A 64 -10.83 16.45 13.23
CA PRO A 64 -11.82 16.81 12.23
C PRO A 64 -13.00 15.84 12.29
N GLN A 65 -14.21 16.39 12.20
CA GLN A 65 -15.45 15.62 12.27
C GLN A 65 -16.05 15.46 10.87
N TYR A 66 -16.58 14.26 10.58
CA TYR A 66 -17.36 14.03 9.38
C TYR A 66 -18.66 14.84 9.40
N GLN A 67 -18.97 15.52 8.29
CA GLN A 67 -20.15 16.35 8.13
C GLN A 67 -20.98 15.87 6.93
N PRO A 68 -21.97 14.98 7.15
CA PRO A 68 -22.66 14.28 6.06
C PRO A 68 -23.24 15.21 4.99
N SER A 69 -23.91 16.29 5.41
CA SER A 69 -24.56 17.23 4.50
C SER A 69 -23.59 18.07 3.66
N LEU A 70 -22.42 18.42 4.19
CA LEU A 70 -21.39 19.13 3.42
C LEU A 70 -20.71 18.20 2.43
N VAL A 71 -20.44 16.96 2.86
CA VAL A 71 -19.79 15.93 2.04
C VAL A 71 -20.70 15.56 0.86
N GLU A 72 -22.00 15.41 1.10
CA GLU A 72 -22.98 15.15 0.05
C GLU A 72 -23.07 16.29 -0.99
N LYS A 73 -23.08 17.54 -0.54
CA LYS A 73 -23.03 18.68 -1.47
C LYS A 73 -21.72 18.70 -2.27
N ALA A 74 -20.60 18.40 -1.60
CA ALA A 74 -19.30 18.38 -2.25
C ALA A 74 -19.17 17.24 -3.26
N SER A 75 -19.69 16.04 -2.97
CA SER A 75 -19.62 14.90 -3.88
C SER A 75 -20.49 15.06 -5.11
N ILE A 76 -21.56 15.85 -5.05
CA ILE A 76 -22.32 16.27 -6.24
C ILE A 76 -21.51 17.23 -7.11
N LEU A 77 -20.77 18.17 -6.49
CA LEU A 77 -19.97 19.16 -7.22
C LEU A 77 -18.67 18.57 -7.79
N TYR A 78 -18.07 17.62 -7.07
CA TYR A 78 -16.85 16.91 -7.42
C TYR A 78 -17.10 15.40 -7.32
N PRO A 79 -17.86 14.84 -8.28
CA PRO A 79 -18.08 13.40 -8.30
C PRO A 79 -16.75 12.68 -8.46
N ASP A 80 -16.62 11.55 -7.79
CA ASP A 80 -15.47 10.68 -8.03
C ASP A 80 -15.59 9.99 -9.39
N ASN A 81 -14.46 9.49 -9.87
CA ASN A 81 -14.39 8.67 -11.08
C ASN A 81 -14.30 7.18 -10.72
N TYR A 82 -14.78 6.80 -9.54
CA TYR A 82 -14.73 5.39 -9.12
C TYR A 82 -15.59 4.53 -10.04
N TRP A 83 -15.28 3.24 -10.08
CA TRP A 83 -16.09 2.19 -10.73
C TRP A 83 -16.30 2.35 -12.23
N LYS A 84 -15.58 3.26 -12.90
CA LYS A 84 -15.60 3.35 -14.37
C LYS A 84 -15.25 2.03 -15.05
N PHE A 85 -14.37 1.25 -14.42
CA PHE A 85 -13.88 -0.02 -14.93
C PHE A 85 -14.15 -1.13 -13.92
N HIS A 86 -14.85 -2.17 -14.35
CA HIS A 86 -15.16 -3.37 -13.59
C HIS A 86 -15.43 -4.54 -14.53
N ALA A 87 -15.58 -5.75 -14.00
CA ALA A 87 -15.80 -6.96 -14.80
C ALA A 87 -16.98 -6.87 -15.80
N GLU A 88 -18.01 -6.09 -15.47
CA GLU A 88 -19.22 -5.89 -16.29
C GLU A 88 -19.28 -4.51 -16.97
N SER A 89 -18.19 -3.73 -17.01
CA SER A 89 -18.21 -2.41 -17.66
C SER A 89 -18.26 -2.47 -19.19
N ASN A 90 -18.25 -3.66 -19.80
CA ASN A 90 -18.21 -3.88 -21.25
C ASN A 90 -17.08 -3.12 -21.97
N THR A 91 -16.00 -2.81 -21.25
CA THR A 91 -14.84 -2.08 -21.79
C THR A 91 -13.80 -3.00 -22.42
N GLY A 92 -13.95 -4.32 -22.27
CA GLY A 92 -12.97 -5.32 -22.65
C GLY A 92 -12.12 -5.85 -21.49
N MET A 93 -12.26 -5.30 -20.28
CA MET A 93 -11.67 -5.88 -19.06
C MET A 93 -12.12 -7.34 -18.88
N ILE A 94 -11.27 -8.18 -18.29
CA ILE A 94 -11.61 -9.56 -17.93
C ILE A 94 -12.88 -9.57 -17.06
N ASN A 95 -13.92 -10.25 -17.54
CA ASN A 95 -15.17 -10.43 -16.82
C ASN A 95 -15.17 -11.72 -15.99
N TYR A 96 -14.90 -12.85 -16.66
CA TYR A 96 -14.93 -14.18 -16.06
C TYR A 96 -13.54 -14.82 -16.07
N ILE A 97 -13.25 -15.48 -14.95
CA ILE A 97 -12.16 -16.43 -14.78
C ILE A 97 -12.85 -17.68 -14.22
N ASN A 98 -12.83 -18.80 -14.94
CA ASN A 98 -13.43 -20.08 -14.55
C ASN A 98 -12.95 -21.20 -15.49
N GLU A 99 -13.53 -22.40 -15.38
CA GLU A 99 -13.17 -23.54 -16.24
C GLU A 99 -13.36 -23.26 -17.73
N GLU A 100 -14.34 -22.45 -18.11
CA GLU A 100 -14.63 -22.06 -19.50
C GLU A 100 -13.80 -20.85 -19.97
N HIS A 101 -13.36 -20.00 -19.03
CA HIS A 101 -12.63 -18.76 -19.28
C HIS A 101 -11.31 -18.79 -18.50
N GLN A 102 -10.43 -19.71 -18.85
CA GLN A 102 -9.14 -19.83 -18.20
C GLN A 102 -8.20 -18.70 -18.64
N LEU A 103 -7.33 -18.27 -17.74
CA LEU A 103 -6.26 -17.35 -18.11
C LEU A 103 -5.15 -18.14 -18.81
N GLU A 104 -4.68 -17.62 -19.93
CA GLU A 104 -3.57 -18.17 -20.69
C GLU A 104 -2.38 -17.23 -20.61
N LEU A 105 -1.19 -17.80 -20.42
CA LEU A 105 0.05 -17.05 -20.41
C LEU A 105 0.34 -16.46 -21.80
N ILE A 106 0.56 -15.15 -21.87
CA ILE A 106 1.02 -14.49 -23.09
C ILE A 106 2.54 -14.37 -23.02
N ASN A 107 3.24 -15.13 -23.85
CA ASN A 107 4.70 -15.12 -23.90
C ASN A 107 5.24 -13.83 -24.53
N VAL A 108 5.63 -12.86 -23.71
CA VAL A 108 6.19 -11.56 -24.12
C VAL A 108 7.55 -11.29 -23.48
N ASP A 109 8.39 -10.51 -24.15
CA ASP A 109 9.70 -10.08 -23.62
C ASP A 109 9.60 -8.75 -22.87
N VAL A 110 8.90 -8.77 -21.73
CA VAL A 110 8.81 -7.63 -20.82
C VAL A 110 9.60 -7.98 -19.56
N ARG A 111 10.83 -7.47 -19.48
CA ARG A 111 11.78 -7.75 -18.38
C ARG A 111 12.68 -6.55 -18.08
N ASP A 112 13.27 -6.56 -16.90
CA ASP A 112 14.27 -5.58 -16.49
C ASP A 112 15.57 -6.20 -15.97
N GLN A 113 16.53 -5.35 -15.62
CA GLN A 113 17.84 -5.75 -15.10
C GLN A 113 17.80 -6.27 -13.66
N GLY A 114 16.66 -6.12 -12.98
CA GLY A 114 16.39 -6.64 -11.66
C GLY A 114 14.89 -6.71 -11.38
N PRO A 115 14.49 -7.02 -10.13
CA PRO A 115 13.10 -7.11 -9.69
C PRO A 115 12.20 -5.98 -10.18
N ILE A 116 11.01 -6.36 -10.66
CA ILE A 116 9.95 -5.42 -11.03
C ILE A 116 8.99 -5.31 -9.85
N THR A 117 9.20 -4.28 -9.05
CA THR A 117 8.53 -4.04 -7.76
C THR A 117 7.17 -3.38 -7.90
N GLY A 118 6.85 -2.84 -9.08
CA GLY A 118 5.55 -2.25 -9.34
C GLY A 118 5.26 -2.03 -10.80
N MET A 119 3.97 -1.86 -11.08
CA MET A 119 3.48 -1.54 -12.41
C MET A 119 2.42 -0.43 -12.38
N THR A 120 2.27 0.28 -13.49
CA THR A 120 1.08 1.12 -13.72
C THR A 120 0.75 1.19 -15.20
N LEU A 121 -0.55 1.19 -15.52
CA LEU A 121 -1.01 1.52 -16.84
C LEU A 121 -1.15 3.05 -16.98
N SER A 122 -1.04 3.49 -18.23
CA SER A 122 -1.52 4.80 -18.69
C SER A 122 -3.04 4.91 -18.54
N PRO A 123 -3.58 6.13 -18.34
CA PRO A 123 -5.02 6.38 -18.25
C PRO A 123 -5.86 5.97 -19.46
N ASP A 124 -5.26 5.66 -20.61
CA ASP A 124 -5.89 5.05 -21.80
C ASP A 124 -5.49 3.57 -22.03
N GLY A 125 -4.51 3.07 -21.26
CA GLY A 125 -4.03 1.69 -21.26
C GLY A 125 -3.22 1.31 -22.48
N ALA A 126 -2.91 2.26 -23.35
CA ALA A 126 -2.03 1.99 -24.48
C ALA A 126 -0.61 1.64 -24.02
N MET A 127 -0.21 2.13 -22.84
CA MET A 127 1.12 1.93 -22.26
C MET A 127 1.07 1.25 -20.88
N LEU A 128 1.96 0.28 -20.69
CA LEU A 128 2.32 -0.31 -19.40
C LEU A 128 3.68 0.25 -18.95
N VAL A 129 3.80 0.65 -17.69
CA VAL A 129 5.08 1.03 -17.08
C VAL A 129 5.45 0.06 -16.00
N THR A 130 6.72 -0.34 -16.00
CA THR A 130 7.34 -1.22 -15.00
C THR A 130 8.38 -0.44 -14.22
N PHE A 131 8.43 -0.59 -12.89
CA PHE A 131 9.43 0.03 -12.03
C PHE A 131 10.41 -1.03 -11.52
N CYS A 132 11.70 -0.75 -11.65
CA CYS A 132 12.77 -1.67 -11.29
C CYS A 132 13.59 -1.12 -10.12
N ASN A 133 14.01 -2.01 -9.23
CA ASN A 133 14.90 -1.67 -8.12
C ASN A 133 16.32 -1.26 -8.56
N VAL A 134 16.65 -1.29 -9.85
CA VAL A 134 17.94 -0.81 -10.41
C VAL A 134 17.82 0.61 -11.00
N GLY A 135 16.86 1.40 -10.51
CA GLY A 135 16.71 2.82 -10.87
C GLY A 135 16.27 3.05 -12.31
N CYS A 136 15.41 2.17 -12.83
CA CYS A 136 14.87 2.29 -14.18
C CYS A 136 13.36 2.07 -14.17
N ALA A 137 12.64 2.90 -14.92
CA ALA A 137 11.26 2.62 -15.29
C ALA A 137 11.18 2.45 -16.81
N LYS A 138 10.49 1.41 -17.28
CA LYS A 138 10.33 1.13 -18.71
C LYS A 138 8.88 1.25 -19.12
N ILE A 139 8.66 1.89 -20.25
CA ILE A 139 7.34 2.08 -20.84
C ILE A 139 7.23 1.15 -22.04
N TRP A 140 6.17 0.36 -22.06
CA TRP A 140 5.89 -0.69 -23.04
C TRP A 140 4.56 -0.43 -23.71
N ASP A 141 4.46 -0.73 -25.01
CA ASP A 141 3.20 -0.72 -25.74
C ASP A 141 2.34 -1.93 -25.32
N THR A 142 1.05 -1.77 -25.04
CA THR A 142 0.20 -2.90 -24.62
C THR A 142 -0.44 -3.66 -25.79
N ALA A 143 -0.22 -3.24 -27.04
CA ALA A 143 -0.64 -3.98 -28.22
C ALA A 143 0.38 -5.02 -28.66
N ASP A 144 1.69 -4.70 -28.61
CA ASP A 144 2.74 -5.62 -29.04
C ASP A 144 3.89 -5.82 -28.03
N PHE A 145 3.82 -5.18 -26.85
CA PHE A 145 4.80 -5.30 -25.77
C PHE A 145 6.22 -4.88 -26.16
N LYS A 146 6.36 -4.06 -27.21
CA LYS A 146 7.65 -3.42 -27.51
C LYS A 146 7.95 -2.31 -26.52
N LEU A 147 9.23 -2.20 -26.18
CA LEU A 147 9.74 -1.11 -25.38
C LEU A 147 9.61 0.22 -26.15
N ILE A 148 8.88 1.17 -25.58
CA ILE A 148 8.71 2.53 -26.09
C ILE A 148 9.82 3.44 -25.55
N GLN A 149 10.05 3.40 -24.23
CA GLN A 149 10.95 4.34 -23.57
C GLN A 149 11.56 3.77 -22.29
N LYS A 150 12.78 4.22 -21.95
CA LYS A 150 13.42 4.02 -20.65
C LYS A 150 13.52 5.36 -19.92
N LEU A 151 13.01 5.41 -18.70
CA LEU A 151 13.15 6.54 -17.78
C LEU A 151 14.23 6.18 -16.75
N ARG A 152 15.29 7.00 -16.71
CA ARG A 152 16.40 6.86 -15.78
C ARG A 152 16.98 8.23 -15.49
N ASP A 153 17.29 8.48 -14.23
CA ASP A 153 17.97 9.69 -13.84
C ASP A 153 19.47 9.53 -14.06
N THR A 154 19.97 9.98 -15.22
CA THR A 154 21.38 9.82 -15.59
C THR A 154 22.31 10.77 -14.83
N GLU A 155 21.77 11.80 -14.20
CA GLU A 155 22.52 12.78 -13.43
C GLU A 155 22.59 12.40 -11.94
N GLU A 156 21.84 11.39 -11.49
CA GLU A 156 21.91 10.89 -10.12
C GLU A 156 23.21 10.11 -9.90
N VAL A 157 24.06 10.62 -9.01
CA VAL A 157 25.35 10.00 -8.67
C VAL A 157 25.18 8.83 -7.71
N ASN A 158 24.11 8.85 -6.91
CA ASN A 158 23.76 7.83 -5.93
C ASN A 158 23.06 6.63 -6.58
N ILE A 159 22.61 5.68 -5.77
CA ILE A 159 21.88 4.50 -6.24
C ILE A 159 20.38 4.79 -6.12
N ASP A 160 19.71 4.91 -7.26
CA ASP A 160 18.24 4.96 -7.35
C ASP A 160 17.66 3.55 -7.40
N GLU A 161 16.53 3.38 -6.73
CA GLU A 161 15.60 2.27 -6.92
C GLU A 161 14.20 2.83 -7.14
N PHE A 162 13.47 2.35 -8.16
CA PHE A 162 12.10 2.80 -8.43
C PHE A 162 11.11 1.72 -8.04
N PHE A 163 10.16 2.06 -7.16
CA PHE A 163 9.17 1.13 -6.62
C PHE A 163 7.76 1.41 -7.12
N VAL A 164 7.45 2.69 -7.29
CA VAL A 164 6.11 3.14 -7.64
C VAL A 164 6.15 4.35 -8.55
N GLY A 165 5.06 4.53 -9.29
CA GLY A 165 4.86 5.73 -10.07
C GLY A 165 3.45 5.84 -10.63
N LYS A 166 3.14 7.03 -11.12
CA LYS A 166 1.88 7.35 -11.79
C LYS A 166 2.14 8.28 -12.98
N PHE A 167 1.46 7.97 -14.09
CA PHE A 167 1.29 8.97 -15.13
C PHE A 167 0.58 10.19 -14.56
N ILE A 168 1.07 11.36 -14.94
CA ILE A 168 0.32 12.60 -14.83
C ILE A 168 -0.74 12.59 -15.94
N PRO A 169 -1.96 13.13 -15.72
CA PRO A 169 -3.13 12.85 -16.56
C PRO A 169 -3.00 13.09 -18.08
N ASN A 170 -2.04 13.88 -18.55
CA ASN A 170 -1.82 14.15 -19.98
C ASN A 170 -0.80 13.19 -20.66
N HIS A 171 -0.31 12.17 -19.95
CA HIS A 171 0.63 11.15 -20.43
C HIS A 171 2.03 11.67 -20.81
N THR A 172 2.27 12.98 -20.76
CA THR A 172 3.57 13.55 -21.13
C THR A 172 4.57 13.51 -19.98
N ARG A 173 4.10 13.24 -18.75
CA ARG A 173 4.89 13.26 -17.53
C ARG A 173 4.57 12.08 -16.62
N MET A 174 5.52 11.75 -15.76
CA MET A 174 5.36 10.66 -14.80
C MET A 174 6.00 11.03 -13.46
N ALA A 175 5.28 10.82 -12.36
CA ALA A 175 5.84 10.88 -11.02
C ALA A 175 6.32 9.49 -10.61
N ILE A 176 7.55 9.36 -10.15
CA ILE A 176 8.19 8.10 -9.76
C ILE A 176 8.86 8.27 -8.40
N GLY A 177 8.68 7.29 -7.53
CA GLY A 177 9.30 7.22 -6.21
C GLY A 177 9.83 5.83 -5.89
N GLY A 178 10.72 5.76 -4.90
CA GLY A 178 11.33 4.53 -4.41
C GLY A 178 12.41 4.87 -3.39
N LYS A 179 13.57 4.22 -3.49
CA LYS A 179 14.70 4.35 -2.57
C LYS A 179 15.85 5.13 -3.21
N LEU A 180 16.53 5.96 -2.42
CA LEU A 180 17.80 6.57 -2.78
C LEU A 180 18.86 6.15 -1.76
N LYS A 181 20.03 5.70 -2.22
CA LYS A 181 21.09 5.21 -1.34
C LYS A 181 22.45 5.80 -1.68
N ASP A 182 23.25 6.08 -0.67
CA ASP A 182 24.62 6.51 -0.85
C ASP A 182 25.45 5.38 -1.46
N ARG A 183 25.92 5.61 -2.69
CA ARG A 183 26.73 4.64 -3.46
C ARG A 183 28.00 4.20 -2.74
N HIS A 184 28.54 5.05 -1.86
CA HIS A 184 29.86 4.90 -1.27
C HIS A 184 29.83 4.58 0.22
N HIS A 185 28.65 4.51 0.83
CA HIS A 185 28.50 4.22 2.25
C HIS A 185 27.65 2.96 2.46
N TRP A 186 28.27 1.87 2.92
CA TRP A 186 27.53 0.71 3.43
C TRP A 186 27.08 0.96 4.87
N SER A 187 25.79 0.78 5.15
CA SER A 187 25.20 0.88 6.48
C SER A 187 24.90 -0.51 7.01
N LYS A 188 25.39 -0.80 8.22
CA LYS A 188 25.07 -2.06 8.89
C LYS A 188 23.63 -2.09 9.41
N ASP A 189 23.08 -0.94 9.72
CA ASP A 189 21.72 -0.82 10.25
C ASP A 189 20.70 -1.04 9.13
N ASP A 190 21.03 -0.62 7.90
CA ASP A 190 20.18 -0.80 6.72
C ASP A 190 20.39 -2.17 6.03
N ASP A 191 21.46 -2.90 6.41
CA ASP A 191 22.00 -4.08 5.71
C ASP A 191 22.13 -3.85 4.18
N ASP A 192 22.44 -2.62 3.81
CA ASP A 192 22.50 -2.11 2.44
C ASP A 192 23.35 -0.83 2.41
N ASN A 193 23.50 -0.22 1.24
CA ASN A 193 23.95 1.16 1.12
C ASN A 193 23.06 2.10 1.96
N HIS A 194 23.69 3.02 2.69
CA HIS A 194 22.99 3.93 3.60
C HIS A 194 21.91 4.70 2.87
N ILE A 195 20.71 4.67 3.44
CA ILE A 195 19.58 5.36 2.85
C ILE A 195 19.79 6.89 2.91
N LEU A 196 19.38 7.55 1.83
CA LEU A 196 19.35 9.00 1.70
C LEU A 196 17.89 9.47 1.63
N PRO A 197 17.61 10.76 1.89
CA PRO A 197 16.29 11.32 1.65
C PRO A 197 15.78 10.95 0.25
N CYS A 198 14.58 10.38 0.19
CA CYS A 198 14.02 9.78 -1.01
C CYS A 198 13.05 10.75 -1.69
N PRO A 199 13.42 11.41 -2.80
CA PRO A 199 12.54 12.35 -3.48
C PRO A 199 11.48 11.65 -4.33
N LEU A 200 10.34 12.32 -4.53
CA LEU A 200 9.48 12.03 -5.67
C LEU A 200 10.06 12.71 -6.91
N LYS A 201 10.47 11.93 -7.92
CA LYS A 201 11.05 12.43 -9.18
C LYS A 201 9.94 12.57 -10.24
N ILE A 202 9.88 13.72 -10.91
CA ILE A 202 8.97 13.96 -12.03
C ILE A 202 9.76 13.85 -13.34
N PHE A 203 9.41 12.87 -14.16
CA PHE A 203 10.02 12.62 -15.45
C PHE A 203 9.20 13.24 -16.58
N ASP A 204 9.90 13.74 -17.60
CA ASP A 204 9.35 13.94 -18.93
C ASP A 204 9.40 12.60 -19.69
N VAL A 205 8.22 12.11 -20.09
CA VAL A 205 8.07 10.80 -20.73
C VAL A 205 8.75 10.74 -22.11
N ILE A 206 8.80 11.85 -22.83
CA ILE A 206 9.34 11.90 -24.20
C ILE A 206 10.87 11.89 -24.17
N THR A 207 11.46 12.75 -23.34
CA THR A 207 12.91 12.94 -23.23
C THR A 207 13.58 11.94 -22.30
N GLY A 208 12.82 11.30 -21.41
CA GLY A 208 13.33 10.37 -20.40
C GLY A 208 14.03 11.04 -19.21
N LYS A 209 14.03 12.37 -19.15
CA LYS A 209 14.77 13.15 -18.15
C LYS A 209 13.92 13.51 -16.94
N VAL A 210 14.56 13.63 -15.79
CA VAL A 210 13.97 14.25 -14.60
C VAL A 210 13.87 15.76 -14.82
N ILE A 211 12.68 16.32 -14.62
CA ILE A 211 12.39 17.74 -14.81
C ILE A 211 11.99 18.46 -13.51
N ALA A 212 11.62 17.72 -12.47
CA ALA A 212 11.39 18.24 -11.13
C ALA A 212 11.63 17.15 -10.08
N ARG A 213 11.97 17.58 -8.86
CA ARG A 213 12.14 16.72 -7.68
C ARG A 213 11.36 17.32 -6.51
N LEU A 214 10.63 16.48 -5.79
CA LEU A 214 9.90 16.88 -4.58
C LEU A 214 10.56 16.23 -3.36
N GLU A 215 11.29 17.06 -2.61
CA GLU A 215 12.04 16.64 -1.42
C GLU A 215 11.15 16.64 -0.17
N GLY A 216 11.18 15.55 0.60
CA GLY A 216 10.54 15.54 1.93
C GLY A 216 10.47 14.19 2.65
N HIS A 217 10.46 13.06 1.95
CA HIS A 217 10.55 11.75 2.62
C HIS A 217 12.00 11.42 2.98
N THR A 218 12.21 10.85 4.16
CA THR A 218 13.54 10.44 4.61
C THR A 218 13.86 8.99 4.27
N GLU A 219 12.83 8.18 4.02
CA GLU A 219 12.90 6.77 3.64
C GLU A 219 12.07 6.51 2.37
N GLU A 220 12.04 5.26 1.91
CA GLU A 220 11.52 4.87 0.61
C GLU A 220 10.05 5.25 0.40
N ILE A 221 9.72 5.74 -0.79
CA ILE A 221 8.32 6.01 -1.18
C ILE A 221 7.65 4.70 -1.61
N LEU A 222 6.60 4.31 -0.91
CA LEU A 222 5.89 3.03 -1.10
C LEU A 222 4.59 3.17 -1.93
N CYS A 223 4.02 4.37 -2.00
CA CYS A 223 2.85 4.65 -2.82
C CYS A 223 2.84 6.10 -3.31
N VAL A 224 2.32 6.32 -4.52
CA VAL A 224 1.99 7.64 -5.04
C VAL A 224 0.60 7.62 -5.67
N LYS A 225 -0.23 8.61 -5.31
CA LYS A 225 -1.53 8.88 -5.93
C LYS A 225 -1.57 10.30 -6.49
N THR A 226 -2.17 10.43 -7.67
CA THR A 226 -2.58 11.71 -8.24
C THR A 226 -4.03 11.99 -7.86
N VAL A 227 -4.34 13.18 -7.37
CA VAL A 227 -5.72 13.57 -7.02
C VAL A 227 -5.96 15.03 -7.39
N ILE A 228 -7.16 15.32 -7.92
CA ILE A 228 -7.68 16.68 -8.00
C ILE A 228 -8.55 16.91 -6.78
N TYR A 229 -8.22 17.92 -5.98
CA TYR A 229 -8.97 18.29 -4.78
C TYR A 229 -9.31 19.78 -4.82
N LYS A 230 -10.61 20.11 -4.76
CA LYS A 230 -11.14 21.47 -4.91
C LYS A 230 -10.56 22.21 -6.12
N GLY A 231 -10.43 21.49 -7.25
CA GLY A 231 -9.92 22.02 -8.52
C GLY A 231 -8.40 22.13 -8.65
N ALA A 232 -7.63 21.85 -7.59
CA ALA A 232 -6.17 21.89 -7.65
C ALA A 232 -5.55 20.48 -7.71
N PRO A 233 -4.43 20.29 -8.44
CA PRO A 233 -3.74 19.01 -8.52
C PRO A 233 -2.86 18.76 -7.30
N TYR A 234 -2.87 17.52 -6.84
CA TYR A 234 -2.02 17.05 -5.76
C TYR A 234 -1.41 15.69 -6.05
N PHE A 235 -0.19 15.50 -5.57
CA PHE A 235 0.30 14.16 -5.24
C PHE A 235 0.01 13.85 -3.78
N LEU A 236 -0.24 12.58 -3.49
CA LEU A 236 -0.26 12.02 -2.14
C LEU A 236 0.72 10.85 -2.13
N THR A 237 1.76 10.92 -1.29
CA THR A 237 2.79 9.90 -1.16
C THR A 237 2.77 9.28 0.22
N THR A 238 3.16 8.02 0.31
CA THR A 238 3.40 7.32 1.59
C THR A 238 4.81 6.75 1.58
N SER A 239 5.41 6.60 2.77
CA SER A 239 6.77 6.12 2.90
C SER A 239 6.94 5.22 4.13
N GLN A 240 8.03 4.46 4.09
CA GLN A 240 8.55 3.71 5.22
C GLN A 240 8.95 4.61 6.40
N ASP A 241 9.11 5.92 6.20
CA ASP A 241 9.36 6.92 7.26
C ASP A 241 8.12 7.20 8.14
N GLY A 242 6.99 6.54 7.86
CA GLY A 242 5.74 6.69 8.59
C GLY A 242 4.90 7.89 8.15
N TYR A 243 5.41 8.75 7.27
CA TYR A 243 4.69 9.94 6.82
C TYR A 243 3.84 9.66 5.58
N ILE A 244 2.71 10.37 5.53
CA ILE A 244 1.92 10.56 4.32
C ILE A 244 2.01 12.03 3.96
N ILE A 245 2.51 12.38 2.78
CA ILE A 245 2.70 13.79 2.38
C ILE A 245 1.76 14.13 1.22
N LYS A 246 1.00 15.22 1.36
CA LYS A 246 0.30 15.85 0.21
C LYS A 246 1.14 16.98 -0.36
N TRP A 247 1.24 17.00 -1.68
CA TRP A 247 2.01 17.95 -2.47
C TRP A 247 1.05 18.72 -3.36
N LYS A 248 0.78 19.97 -3.05
CA LYS A 248 -0.03 20.85 -3.90
C LYS A 248 0.82 21.26 -5.10
N MET A 249 0.37 20.95 -6.30
CA MET A 249 1.06 21.29 -7.54
C MET A 249 0.34 22.43 -8.25
N ARG A 250 1.02 23.10 -9.19
CA ARG A 250 0.35 23.86 -10.25
C ARG A 250 -0.23 22.87 -11.28
N ASP A 251 -1.09 23.39 -12.16
CA ASP A 251 -1.74 22.61 -13.23
C ASP A 251 -0.75 21.96 -14.22
N ASP A 252 0.51 22.42 -14.24
CA ASP A 252 1.60 21.81 -14.99
C ASP A 252 2.11 20.49 -14.39
N TRP A 253 1.71 20.14 -13.16
CA TRP A 253 2.17 18.99 -12.37
C TRP A 253 3.69 18.91 -12.13
N THR A 254 4.41 20.00 -12.37
CA THR A 254 5.87 20.10 -12.19
C THR A 254 6.24 21.10 -11.12
N THR A 255 5.47 22.18 -10.98
CA THR A 255 5.75 23.25 -10.04
C THR A 255 5.08 22.98 -8.69
N LEU A 256 5.88 22.76 -7.65
CA LEU A 256 5.38 22.61 -6.28
C LEU A 256 4.89 23.96 -5.73
N ILE A 257 3.65 24.02 -5.24
CA ILE A 257 3.08 25.18 -4.54
C ILE A 257 3.31 25.05 -3.04
N SER A 258 3.03 23.89 -2.45
CA SER A 258 3.18 23.65 -1.03
C SER A 258 3.20 22.16 -0.72
N LYS A 259 3.97 21.75 0.28
CA LYS A 259 3.93 20.39 0.85
C LYS A 259 3.38 20.42 2.27
N GLN A 260 2.61 19.39 2.64
CA GLN A 260 2.08 19.25 3.99
C GLN A 260 1.98 17.77 4.36
N PRO A 261 2.60 17.32 5.46
CA PRO A 261 2.39 15.97 5.98
C PRO A 261 1.01 15.84 6.61
N MET A 262 0.45 14.63 6.56
CA MET A 262 -0.72 14.23 7.32
C MET A 262 -0.26 13.94 8.75
N VAL A 263 -0.86 14.62 9.72
CA VAL A 263 -0.42 14.54 11.11
C VAL A 263 -1.20 13.46 11.85
N ASP A 264 -0.48 12.45 12.34
CA ASP A 264 -0.96 11.51 13.36
C ASP A 264 0.02 11.35 14.54
N GLY A 265 1.33 11.41 14.29
CA GLY A 265 2.38 11.26 15.29
C GLY A 265 2.51 9.83 15.84
N LEU A 266 1.97 8.84 15.12
CA LEU A 266 1.84 7.45 15.57
C LEU A 266 2.31 6.43 14.53
N THR A 267 2.17 6.74 13.24
CA THR A 267 2.47 5.80 12.16
C THR A 267 3.98 5.57 12.04
N CYS A 268 4.41 4.31 12.00
CA CYS A 268 5.80 3.94 11.77
C CYS A 268 6.06 3.66 10.29
N MET A 269 5.12 3.02 9.59
CA MET A 269 5.19 2.76 8.14
C MET A 269 3.84 3.02 7.48
N ALA A 270 3.85 3.75 6.37
CA ALA A 270 2.66 4.00 5.55
C ALA A 270 2.79 3.35 4.17
N PHE A 271 1.97 2.33 3.90
CA PHE A 271 2.12 1.49 2.72
C PHE A 271 1.31 1.96 1.53
N THR A 272 -0.02 2.03 1.67
CA THR A 272 -0.93 2.39 0.57
C THR A 272 -2.04 3.31 1.03
N VAL A 273 -2.63 4.06 0.09
CA VAL A 273 -3.76 4.95 0.34
C VAL A 273 -4.86 4.74 -0.69
N SER A 274 -6.12 4.88 -0.27
CA SER A 274 -7.30 4.87 -1.13
C SER A 274 -8.32 5.91 -0.66
N PHE A 275 -8.73 6.80 -1.56
CA PHE A 275 -9.75 7.81 -1.25
C PHE A 275 -11.11 7.17 -0.96
N VAL A 276 -11.85 7.76 -0.01
CA VAL A 276 -13.18 7.28 0.37
C VAL A 276 -14.18 7.69 -0.72
N PRO A 277 -14.91 6.74 -1.35
CA PRO A 277 -15.87 7.04 -2.40
C PRO A 277 -16.98 7.99 -1.95
N ASN A 278 -17.55 8.74 -2.88
CA ASN A 278 -18.64 9.70 -2.65
C ASN A 278 -18.31 10.77 -1.59
N THR A 279 -17.04 11.12 -1.42
CA THR A 279 -16.58 12.16 -0.48
C THR A 279 -15.81 13.33 -1.13
N ALA A 280 -15.87 13.48 -2.45
CA ALA A 280 -15.13 14.52 -3.18
C ALA A 280 -13.62 14.53 -2.90
N ASN A 281 -13.03 13.33 -2.73
CA ASN A 281 -11.64 13.12 -2.35
C ASN A 281 -11.22 13.82 -1.04
N ARG A 282 -12.17 14.15 -0.15
CA ARG A 282 -11.86 14.78 1.13
C ARG A 282 -11.27 13.78 2.13
N TYR A 283 -11.71 12.53 2.10
CA TYR A 283 -11.24 11.52 3.03
C TYR A 283 -10.51 10.41 2.30
N PHE A 284 -9.54 9.79 2.94
CA PHE A 284 -8.86 8.59 2.44
C PHE A 284 -8.48 7.66 3.58
N MET A 285 -8.45 6.37 3.30
CA MET A 285 -7.92 5.35 4.19
C MET A 285 -6.48 5.02 3.78
N ALA A 286 -5.60 4.85 4.76
CA ALA A 286 -4.24 4.41 4.60
C ALA A 286 -4.03 3.07 5.30
N ALA A 287 -3.37 2.13 4.62
CA ALA A 287 -2.84 0.91 5.23
C ALA A 287 -1.49 1.26 5.87
N THR A 288 -1.39 1.10 7.20
CA THR A 288 -0.31 1.65 8.01
C THR A 288 -0.04 0.74 9.20
N ASP A 289 1.21 0.36 9.43
CA ASP A 289 1.57 -0.62 10.49
C ASP A 289 0.62 -1.83 10.44
N GLU A 290 0.09 -2.30 11.57
CA GLU A 290 -0.94 -3.36 11.69
C GLU A 290 -2.40 -2.84 11.55
N HIS A 291 -2.59 -1.60 11.11
CA HIS A 291 -3.87 -0.89 11.15
C HIS A 291 -4.30 -0.32 9.80
N VAL A 292 -5.55 0.14 9.77
CA VAL A 292 -6.02 1.08 8.76
C VAL A 292 -6.38 2.40 9.42
N ARG A 293 -5.92 3.51 8.86
CA ARG A 293 -6.15 4.85 9.39
C ARG A 293 -6.91 5.72 8.39
N LEU A 294 -7.90 6.47 8.87
CA LEU A 294 -8.73 7.39 8.09
C LEU A 294 -8.29 8.83 8.34
N TYR A 295 -8.04 9.59 7.28
CA TYR A 295 -7.57 10.98 7.35
C TYR A 295 -8.54 11.95 6.67
N ASP A 296 -8.59 13.18 7.18
CA ASP A 296 -9.20 14.32 6.48
C ASP A 296 -8.11 15.06 5.68
N PHE A 297 -8.25 15.07 4.36
CA PHE A 297 -7.33 15.69 3.42
C PHE A 297 -7.27 17.22 3.56
N ASP A 298 -8.37 17.87 3.97
CA ASP A 298 -8.43 19.31 4.17
C ASP A 298 -7.64 19.70 5.43
N ALA A 299 -7.95 19.03 6.55
CA ALA A 299 -7.31 19.27 7.83
C ALA A 299 -5.86 18.77 7.88
N ALA A 300 -5.51 17.81 7.01
CA ALA A 300 -4.25 17.05 7.03
C ALA A 300 -4.03 16.35 8.38
N GLN A 301 -5.08 15.67 8.88
CA GLN A 301 -5.08 15.06 10.20
C GLN A 301 -5.77 13.70 10.19
N LEU A 302 -5.29 12.82 11.06
CA LEU A 302 -5.96 11.58 11.39
C LEU A 302 -7.33 11.85 12.02
N MET A 303 -8.34 11.14 11.53
CA MET A 303 -9.69 11.13 12.08
C MET A 303 -9.94 9.91 12.96
N GLN A 304 -9.51 8.73 12.50
CA GLN A 304 -9.87 7.46 13.13
C GLN A 304 -8.85 6.38 12.77
N THR A 305 -8.52 5.54 13.74
CA THR A 305 -7.75 4.30 13.56
C THR A 305 -8.70 3.12 13.70
N PHE A 306 -8.61 2.16 12.78
CA PHE A 306 -9.29 0.88 12.86
C PHE A 306 -8.27 -0.20 13.24
N SER A 307 -8.41 -0.73 14.45
CA SER A 307 -7.43 -1.62 15.10
C SER A 307 -8.01 -2.99 15.45
N ASP A 308 -9.14 -3.37 14.85
CA ASP A 308 -9.88 -4.58 15.21
C ASP A 308 -9.17 -5.85 14.68
N ASN A 309 -8.13 -6.30 15.38
CA ASN A 309 -7.37 -7.55 15.17
C ASN A 309 -7.31 -8.02 13.70
N MET A 310 -6.93 -7.10 12.81
CA MET A 310 -6.98 -7.32 11.37
C MET A 310 -5.88 -8.30 10.96
N TYR A 311 -4.64 -7.93 11.31
CA TYR A 311 -3.39 -8.66 11.09
C TYR A 311 -2.52 -8.52 12.32
N SER A 312 -1.67 -9.50 12.61
CA SER A 312 -0.81 -9.43 13.78
C SER A 312 0.51 -8.68 13.55
N GLN A 313 0.92 -8.45 12.29
CA GLN A 313 2.16 -7.71 11.98
C GLN A 313 1.91 -6.43 11.16
N TYR A 314 1.44 -6.55 9.92
CA TYR A 314 1.26 -5.39 9.03
C TYR A 314 -0.02 -5.51 8.19
N CYS A 315 -0.66 -4.37 7.94
CA CYS A 315 -1.64 -4.12 6.90
C CYS A 315 -0.92 -3.35 5.78
N ASP A 316 -0.52 -4.06 4.73
CA ASP A 316 0.35 -3.52 3.68
C ASP A 316 -0.43 -3.00 2.47
N CYS A 317 -1.68 -3.41 2.30
CA CYS A 317 -2.50 -2.96 1.18
C CYS A 317 -3.95 -2.70 1.60
N GLY A 318 -4.51 -1.59 1.15
CA GLY A 318 -5.91 -1.24 1.34
C GLY A 318 -6.50 -0.56 0.10
N LYS A 319 -7.66 -1.03 -0.37
CA LYS A 319 -8.29 -0.51 -1.58
C LYS A 319 -9.82 -0.52 -1.48
N PHE A 320 -10.44 0.60 -1.85
CA PHE A 320 -11.90 0.62 -2.08
C PHE A 320 -12.24 -0.15 -3.36
N ILE A 321 -13.25 -1.00 -3.27
CA ILE A 321 -13.74 -1.82 -4.39
C ILE A 321 -15.26 -1.70 -4.50
N HIS A 322 -15.80 -2.06 -5.66
CA HIS A 322 -17.22 -2.19 -5.88
C HIS A 322 -17.53 -3.61 -6.35
N PRO A 323 -18.06 -4.47 -5.47
CA PRO A 323 -18.56 -5.77 -5.85
C PRO A 323 -19.66 -5.60 -6.89
N ILE A 324 -19.49 -6.22 -8.05
CA ILE A 324 -20.49 -6.16 -9.12
C ILE A 324 -21.70 -7.06 -8.84
N GLU A 325 -21.49 -8.09 -8.01
CA GLU A 325 -22.56 -8.96 -7.52
C GLU A 325 -22.91 -8.61 -6.08
N SER A 326 -24.18 -8.78 -5.72
CA SER A 326 -24.60 -8.65 -4.32
C SER A 326 -23.84 -9.64 -3.44
N LEU A 327 -23.24 -9.11 -2.37
CA LEU A 327 -22.56 -9.90 -1.34
C LEU A 327 -23.46 -10.25 -0.16
N GLU A 328 -24.65 -9.65 -0.12
CA GLU A 328 -25.70 -10.02 0.82
C GLU A 328 -26.43 -11.20 0.18
N ASP A 329 -26.34 -12.38 0.81
CA ASP A 329 -27.23 -13.49 0.51
C ASP A 329 -28.64 -12.95 0.77
N GLN A 330 -29.47 -12.87 -0.27
CA GLN A 330 -30.88 -12.54 -0.05
C GLN A 330 -31.43 -13.64 0.85
N GLU A 331 -31.67 -13.32 2.12
CA GLU A 331 -32.60 -14.09 2.92
C GLU A 331 -33.88 -14.17 2.10
N ILE A 332 -34.15 -15.36 1.58
CA ILE A 332 -35.43 -15.72 0.98
C ILE A 332 -36.44 -15.57 2.13
N ASN A 333 -37.00 -14.38 2.28
CA ASN A 333 -38.25 -14.22 2.99
C ASN A 333 -39.31 -14.77 2.05
N ASP A 334 -39.59 -16.05 2.26
CA ASP A 334 -40.69 -16.79 1.69
C ASP A 334 -41.97 -15.93 1.70
N ASP A 335 -42.61 -15.89 0.54
CA ASP A 335 -43.80 -15.10 0.24
C ASP A 335 -44.93 -15.47 1.21
N SER A 336 -45.16 -14.62 2.21
CA SER A 336 -46.49 -14.49 2.80
C SER A 336 -47.09 -13.18 2.32
N VAL A 337 -48.00 -13.33 1.37
CA VAL A 337 -48.93 -12.30 0.92
C VAL A 337 -49.75 -11.84 2.13
N GLU A 338 -49.49 -10.63 2.63
CA GLU A 338 -50.48 -9.88 3.39
C GLU A 338 -50.66 -8.48 2.79
N GLU A 339 -51.83 -8.30 2.17
CA GLU A 339 -52.34 -7.02 1.71
C GLU A 339 -52.61 -6.05 2.87
N CYS A 340 -52.32 -4.79 2.57
CA CYS A 340 -52.91 -3.57 3.13
C CYS A 340 -52.99 -3.41 4.66
N ASN A 341 -52.08 -2.57 5.19
CA ASN A 341 -52.57 -1.45 5.99
C ASN A 341 -51.64 -0.21 5.96
N SER A 342 -52.24 0.92 5.65
CA SER A 342 -51.66 2.26 5.66
C SER A 342 -51.39 2.73 7.09
N LYS A 343 -50.12 3.01 7.41
CA LYS A 343 -49.68 3.98 8.45
C LYS A 343 -48.16 4.19 8.34
N SER A 344 -47.76 5.38 7.91
CA SER A 344 -46.45 6.03 8.14
C SER A 344 -45.23 5.09 8.29
N LYS A 345 -44.81 4.42 7.20
CA LYS A 345 -43.47 3.84 7.15
C LYS A 345 -42.47 5.00 7.08
N LYS A 346 -41.85 5.35 8.21
CA LYS A 346 -40.59 6.10 8.21
C LYS A 346 -39.67 5.35 7.25
N LYS A 347 -39.35 5.95 6.09
CA LYS A 347 -38.41 5.38 5.13
C LYS A 347 -37.09 5.25 5.87
N GLN A 348 -36.78 4.05 6.36
CA GLN A 348 -35.56 3.78 7.11
C GLN A 348 -34.43 3.85 6.08
N ILE A 349 -33.79 5.02 6.00
CA ILE A 349 -32.70 5.25 5.05
C ILE A 349 -31.54 4.36 5.52
N SER A 350 -31.22 3.33 4.74
CA SER A 350 -30.04 2.50 4.97
C SER A 350 -28.80 3.41 4.98
N PRO A 351 -27.85 3.20 5.92
CA PRO A 351 -26.67 4.04 5.99
C PRO A 351 -25.84 3.91 4.70
N LYS A 352 -25.25 5.02 4.24
CA LYS A 352 -24.30 4.99 3.10
C LYS A 352 -23.07 4.19 3.51
N PHE A 353 -22.49 3.44 2.57
CA PHE A 353 -21.29 2.66 2.83
C PHE A 353 -20.45 2.48 1.56
N ALA A 354 -19.22 1.99 1.72
CA ALA A 354 -18.40 1.47 0.64
C ALA A 354 -17.66 0.21 1.08
N TYR A 355 -17.34 -0.65 0.12
CA TYR A 355 -16.54 -1.84 0.37
C TYR A 355 -15.05 -1.53 0.27
N PHE A 356 -14.29 -2.04 1.23
CA PHE A 356 -12.86 -1.82 1.36
C PHE A 356 -12.18 -3.16 1.59
N VAL A 357 -11.25 -3.54 0.72
CA VAL A 357 -10.45 -4.76 0.90
C VAL A 357 -9.10 -4.38 1.49
N THR A 358 -8.64 -5.17 2.46
CA THR A 358 -7.28 -5.10 2.98
C THR A 358 -6.53 -6.40 2.73
N ARG A 359 -5.21 -6.28 2.70
CA ARG A 359 -4.23 -7.36 2.77
C ARG A 359 -3.26 -7.04 3.91
N GLY A 360 -2.70 -8.08 4.50
CA GLY A 360 -1.67 -7.93 5.50
C GLY A 360 -0.87 -9.20 5.70
N VAL A 361 -0.07 -9.19 6.76
CA VAL A 361 0.91 -10.20 7.13
C VAL A 361 0.77 -10.53 8.60
N GLU A 362 0.89 -11.81 8.91
CA GLU A 362 0.85 -12.36 10.25
C GLU A 362 2.29 -12.65 10.75
N ILE A 363 2.50 -12.48 12.06
CA ILE A 363 3.77 -12.79 12.76
C ILE A 363 4.04 -14.29 12.63
N LEU A 364 5.31 -14.67 12.52
CA LEU A 364 5.75 -16.07 12.56
C LEU A 364 5.87 -16.57 14.01
N ASP A 365 5.38 -17.79 14.30
CA ASP A 365 5.30 -18.39 15.64
C ASP A 365 6.66 -18.79 16.23
N ALA A 366 7.74 -18.82 15.44
CA ALA A 366 9.06 -19.26 15.88
C ALA A 366 10.18 -18.26 15.52
N GLU A 367 11.15 -18.11 16.42
CA GLU A 367 12.44 -17.46 16.12
C GLU A 367 13.12 -18.21 14.97
N GLY A 368 13.15 -17.60 13.78
CA GLY A 368 13.64 -18.22 12.54
C GLY A 368 12.57 -18.97 11.72
N GLY A 369 11.28 -18.66 11.91
CA GLY A 369 10.16 -19.32 11.22
C GLY A 369 10.30 -19.37 9.70
N LYS A 370 9.91 -20.51 9.13
CA LYS A 370 9.90 -20.77 7.68
C LYS A 370 8.53 -20.42 7.09
N ILE A 371 8.45 -20.43 5.76
CA ILE A 371 7.17 -20.36 5.03
C ILE A 371 6.21 -21.43 5.58
N GLY A 372 5.11 -21.00 6.18
CA GLY A 372 4.12 -21.89 6.82
C GLY A 372 4.02 -21.75 8.35
N ASP A 373 4.97 -21.12 9.01
CA ASP A 373 4.99 -20.93 10.47
C ASP A 373 4.28 -19.64 10.91
N ALA A 374 3.37 -19.10 10.10
CA ALA A 374 2.61 -17.92 10.47
C ALA A 374 1.63 -18.25 11.61
N SER A 375 1.58 -17.39 12.62
CA SER A 375 0.68 -17.47 13.78
C SER A 375 -0.79 -17.64 13.39
N ARG A 376 -1.15 -17.14 12.22
CA ARG A 376 -2.48 -17.26 11.61
C ARG A 376 -2.34 -17.45 10.10
N VAL A 377 -3.35 -18.05 9.50
CA VAL A 377 -3.45 -18.14 8.03
C VAL A 377 -3.57 -16.73 7.47
N ASN A 378 -2.70 -16.38 6.52
CA ASN A 378 -2.79 -15.09 5.84
C ASN A 378 -4.12 -14.99 5.10
N VAL A 379 -4.69 -13.79 5.07
CA VAL A 379 -5.97 -13.53 4.41
C VAL A 379 -5.97 -12.16 3.75
N CYS A 380 -6.82 -12.00 2.73
CA CYS A 380 -7.38 -10.69 2.41
C CYS A 380 -8.71 -10.54 3.16
N ILE A 381 -9.01 -9.37 3.69
CA ILE A 381 -10.24 -9.11 4.44
C ILE A 381 -11.07 -8.08 3.69
N LEU A 382 -12.33 -8.42 3.39
CA LEU A 382 -13.30 -7.47 2.89
C LEU A 382 -14.07 -6.85 4.05
N HIS A 383 -14.17 -5.53 4.00
CA HIS A 383 -14.86 -4.70 4.97
C HIS A 383 -15.98 -3.88 4.31
N LYS A 384 -16.97 -3.51 5.11
CA LYS A 384 -18.00 -2.52 4.81
C LYS A 384 -17.73 -1.29 5.68
N LEU A 385 -17.22 -0.22 5.07
CA LEU A 385 -17.05 1.08 5.72
C LEU A 385 -18.38 1.82 5.69
N ILE A 386 -19.04 1.89 6.83
CA ILE A 386 -20.33 2.56 7.03
C ILE A 386 -20.09 4.02 7.38
N TYR A 387 -20.76 4.91 6.65
CA TYR A 387 -20.55 6.35 6.74
C TYR A 387 -21.43 6.91 7.86
N PRO A 388 -20.94 7.89 8.64
CA PRO A 388 -21.73 8.48 9.71
C PRO A 388 -22.97 9.17 9.15
N SER A 389 -24.13 8.95 9.79
CA SER A 389 -25.39 9.59 9.41
C SER A 389 -25.58 10.97 10.07
N LYS A 390 -24.90 11.20 11.18
CA LYS A 390 -24.94 12.45 11.95
C LYS A 390 -23.53 13.02 12.11
N LYS A 391 -23.44 14.35 12.24
CA LYS A 391 -22.17 15.04 12.51
C LYS A 391 -21.53 14.50 13.79
N GLY A 392 -20.24 14.21 13.72
CA GLY A 392 -19.43 13.78 14.86
C GLY A 392 -19.57 12.29 15.22
N GLN A 393 -20.42 11.52 14.53
CA GLN A 393 -20.36 10.06 14.63
C GLN A 393 -19.11 9.52 13.91
N PRO A 394 -18.48 8.47 14.44
CA PRO A 394 -17.34 7.83 13.79
C PRO A 394 -17.79 7.01 12.58
N PHE A 395 -16.85 6.72 11.68
CA PHE A 395 -17.06 5.69 10.68
C PHE A 395 -17.03 4.32 11.37
N GLU A 396 -17.74 3.35 10.81
CA GLU A 396 -17.72 1.97 11.31
C GLU A 396 -17.17 1.07 10.22
N LEU A 397 -16.09 0.33 10.49
CA LEU A 397 -15.50 -0.62 9.56
C LEU A 397 -15.91 -2.03 9.99
N LYS A 398 -16.89 -2.62 9.29
CA LYS A 398 -17.34 -3.99 9.59
C LYS A 398 -16.65 -4.99 8.69
N GLU A 399 -16.07 -6.01 9.27
CA GLU A 399 -15.64 -7.18 8.51
C GLU A 399 -16.85 -7.87 7.87
N VAL A 400 -16.73 -8.21 6.59
CA VAL A 400 -17.75 -8.89 5.78
C VAL A 400 -17.32 -10.32 5.50
N ARG A 401 -16.06 -10.51 5.08
CA ARG A 401 -15.53 -11.82 4.68
C ARG A 401 -14.01 -11.84 4.73
N ARG A 402 -13.43 -13.00 5.03
CA ARG A 402 -11.99 -13.29 4.88
C ARG A 402 -11.79 -14.23 3.69
N TYR A 403 -10.82 -13.91 2.84
CA TYR A 403 -10.41 -14.72 1.69
C TYR A 403 -9.04 -15.29 2.01
N GLY A 404 -8.97 -16.60 2.16
CA GLY A 404 -7.77 -17.31 2.55
C GLY A 404 -7.67 -18.66 1.89
N HIS A 405 -6.45 -19.18 1.84
CA HIS A 405 -6.15 -20.54 1.40
C HIS A 405 -4.97 -21.04 2.23
N LYS A 406 -4.90 -22.35 2.50
CA LYS A 406 -3.82 -22.95 3.31
C LYS A 406 -2.41 -22.67 2.76
N ASP A 407 -2.31 -22.54 1.44
CA ASP A 407 -1.06 -22.28 0.71
C ASP A 407 -0.88 -20.79 0.35
N TYR A 408 -1.76 -19.91 0.84
CA TYR A 408 -1.63 -18.47 0.65
C TYR A 408 -0.71 -17.88 1.73
N HIS A 409 0.49 -17.49 1.31
CA HIS A 409 1.51 -16.90 2.18
C HIS A 409 1.86 -15.48 1.70
N SER A 410 1.72 -14.49 2.59
CA SER A 410 2.00 -13.08 2.30
C SER A 410 3.24 -12.59 3.04
N ASN A 411 3.92 -11.63 2.41
CA ASN A 411 5.01 -10.81 2.96
C ASN A 411 4.62 -9.34 2.84
N SER A 412 5.26 -8.46 3.61
CA SER A 412 4.89 -7.03 3.74
C SER A 412 5.66 -6.12 2.78
N TRP A 413 6.49 -6.67 1.88
CA TRP A 413 7.36 -5.86 1.03
C TRP A 413 6.72 -5.57 -0.34
N LEU A 414 6.20 -4.36 -0.52
CA LEU A 414 5.72 -3.80 -1.81
C LEU A 414 4.65 -4.61 -2.57
N ILE A 415 3.93 -5.52 -1.91
CA ILE A 415 2.93 -6.35 -2.59
C ILE A 415 1.57 -5.62 -2.70
N LYS A 416 0.99 -5.62 -3.90
CA LYS A 416 -0.30 -4.96 -4.16
C LYS A 416 -1.35 -5.96 -4.63
N ILE A 417 -2.51 -5.94 -3.97
CA ILE A 417 -3.71 -6.63 -4.46
C ILE A 417 -4.44 -5.79 -5.51
N SER A 418 -5.23 -6.46 -6.33
CA SER A 418 -6.13 -5.80 -7.28
C SER A 418 -7.50 -6.47 -7.32
N SER A 419 -8.43 -5.78 -7.96
CA SER A 419 -9.80 -6.23 -8.09
C SER A 419 -10.46 -5.55 -9.29
N ASN A 420 -11.28 -6.31 -10.01
CA ASN A 420 -12.20 -5.85 -11.04
C ASN A 420 -13.66 -5.82 -10.56
N GLY A 421 -13.91 -5.96 -9.25
CA GLY A 421 -15.25 -6.01 -8.67
C GLY A 421 -15.91 -7.41 -8.72
N ARG A 422 -15.39 -8.37 -9.48
CA ARG A 422 -15.78 -9.79 -9.37
C ARG A 422 -14.77 -10.62 -8.59
N TYR A 423 -13.49 -10.30 -8.74
CA TYR A 423 -12.39 -11.04 -8.12
C TYR A 423 -11.49 -10.14 -7.27
N ILE A 424 -10.83 -10.74 -6.27
CA ILE A 424 -9.62 -10.21 -5.64
C ILE A 424 -8.45 -11.04 -6.15
N THR A 425 -7.42 -10.38 -6.67
CA THR A 425 -6.14 -11.01 -7.03
C THR A 425 -5.13 -10.71 -5.94
N ALA A 426 -4.60 -11.77 -5.31
CA ALA A 426 -3.73 -11.72 -4.16
C ALA A 426 -2.40 -12.43 -4.47
N PRO A 427 -1.32 -11.68 -4.75
CA PRO A 427 0.01 -12.24 -4.96
C PRO A 427 0.62 -12.84 -3.69
N THR A 428 1.57 -13.76 -3.84
CA THR A 428 2.29 -14.40 -2.73
C THR A 428 3.81 -14.26 -2.86
N MET A 429 4.51 -14.56 -1.76
CA MET A 429 5.97 -14.72 -1.74
C MET A 429 6.47 -16.00 -2.43
N THR A 430 5.57 -16.85 -2.93
CA THR A 430 5.86 -18.19 -3.46
C THR A 430 5.54 -18.33 -4.95
N GLY A 431 5.59 -17.26 -5.73
CA GLY A 431 5.31 -17.33 -7.17
C GLY A 431 3.83 -17.52 -7.54
N HIS A 432 2.92 -17.43 -6.57
CA HIS A 432 1.50 -17.65 -6.82
C HIS A 432 0.70 -16.35 -6.84
N VAL A 433 -0.35 -16.33 -7.66
CA VAL A 433 -1.41 -15.31 -7.56
C VAL A 433 -2.74 -16.02 -7.33
N PHE A 434 -3.28 -15.87 -6.12
CA PHE A 434 -4.59 -16.39 -5.79
C PHE A 434 -5.68 -15.46 -6.31
N ILE A 435 -6.66 -16.02 -7.02
CA ILE A 435 -7.81 -15.29 -7.53
C ILE A 435 -9.05 -15.76 -6.78
N PHE A 436 -9.53 -14.93 -5.86
CA PHE A 436 -10.72 -15.22 -5.07
C PHE A 436 -11.95 -14.57 -5.71
N ASN A 437 -13.05 -15.31 -5.84
CA ASN A 437 -14.34 -14.72 -6.23
C ASN A 437 -14.92 -13.94 -5.04
N LEU A 438 -15.22 -12.65 -5.27
CA LEU A 438 -15.67 -11.74 -4.23
C LEU A 438 -16.96 -12.19 -3.55
N ARG A 439 -17.91 -12.72 -4.32
CA ARG A 439 -19.22 -13.17 -3.83
C ARG A 439 -19.12 -14.45 -3.00
N THR A 440 -18.52 -15.49 -3.57
CA THR A 440 -18.49 -16.81 -2.96
C THR A 440 -17.40 -16.97 -1.91
N GLY A 441 -16.32 -16.19 -1.98
CA GLY A 441 -15.13 -16.38 -1.15
C GLY A 441 -14.17 -17.45 -1.67
N ASN A 442 -14.58 -18.23 -2.66
CA ASN A 442 -13.82 -19.39 -3.13
C ASN A 442 -12.65 -18.96 -4.03
N VAL A 443 -11.57 -19.75 -3.98
CA VAL A 443 -10.49 -19.67 -4.95
C VAL A 443 -11.03 -20.13 -6.31
N THR A 444 -10.92 -19.26 -7.30
CA THR A 444 -11.35 -19.50 -8.68
C THR A 444 -10.20 -19.97 -9.56
N ALA A 445 -9.01 -19.42 -9.34
CA ALA A 445 -7.80 -19.81 -10.04
C ALA A 445 -6.57 -19.52 -9.15
N ILE A 446 -5.47 -20.22 -9.43
CA ILE A 446 -4.15 -19.97 -8.84
C ILE A 446 -3.16 -19.91 -10.00
N LEU A 447 -2.62 -18.72 -10.29
CA LEU A 447 -1.56 -18.56 -11.30
C LEU A 447 -0.23 -18.99 -10.69
N ARG A 448 0.60 -19.70 -11.46
CA ARG A 448 1.83 -20.35 -10.96
C ARG A 448 3.06 -20.08 -11.84
N ASP A 449 2.95 -19.12 -12.76
CA ASP A 449 3.93 -18.90 -13.83
C ASP A 449 5.22 -18.21 -13.35
N HIS A 450 5.25 -17.71 -12.10
CA HIS A 450 6.42 -17.03 -11.52
C HIS A 450 7.41 -17.95 -10.82
N GLU A 451 7.27 -19.28 -10.91
CA GLU A 451 8.27 -20.29 -10.47
C GLU A 451 8.91 -19.98 -9.10
N ASP A 452 8.08 -19.83 -8.06
CA ASP A 452 8.50 -19.51 -6.68
C ASP A 452 9.09 -18.10 -6.44
N LEU A 453 9.15 -17.23 -7.45
CA LEU A 453 9.57 -15.84 -7.29
C LEU A 453 8.48 -15.00 -6.60
N GLU A 454 8.86 -14.11 -5.69
CA GLU A 454 7.89 -13.27 -4.99
C GLU A 454 7.17 -12.33 -5.97
N VAL A 455 5.83 -12.44 -6.02
CA VAL A 455 4.99 -11.65 -6.92
C VAL A 455 4.62 -10.34 -6.22
N ARG A 456 4.99 -9.21 -6.83
CA ARG A 456 4.93 -7.86 -6.26
C ARG A 456 3.65 -7.11 -6.64
N ASP A 457 3.23 -7.18 -7.89
CA ASP A 457 2.10 -6.38 -8.36
C ASP A 457 1.21 -7.19 -9.29
N VAL A 458 -0.09 -6.87 -9.28
CA VAL A 458 -1.07 -7.47 -10.17
C VAL A 458 -2.07 -6.40 -10.60
N ILE A 459 -2.30 -6.23 -11.90
CA ILE A 459 -3.21 -5.20 -12.42
C ILE A 459 -4.08 -5.73 -13.57
N PHE A 460 -5.38 -5.46 -13.49
CA PHE A 460 -6.29 -5.69 -14.61
C PHE A 460 -6.15 -4.57 -15.64
N HIS A 461 -6.06 -4.93 -16.92
CA HIS A 461 -6.16 -3.96 -18.00
C HIS A 461 -7.61 -3.52 -18.17
N PRO A 462 -7.91 -2.21 -18.21
CA PRO A 462 -9.30 -1.80 -18.16
C PRO A 462 -10.03 -1.73 -19.51
N TRP A 463 -9.29 -1.84 -20.64
CA TRP A 463 -9.88 -1.89 -21.99
C TRP A 463 -9.62 -3.19 -22.78
N LYS A 464 -8.91 -4.16 -22.20
CA LYS A 464 -8.46 -5.38 -22.88
C LYS A 464 -8.54 -6.54 -21.89
N PRO A 465 -8.74 -7.79 -22.35
CA PRO A 465 -8.87 -8.93 -21.46
C PRO A 465 -7.49 -9.41 -21.00
N LEU A 466 -6.73 -8.52 -20.35
CA LEU A 466 -5.36 -8.76 -19.89
C LEU A 466 -5.28 -8.57 -18.38
N LEU A 467 -4.52 -9.44 -17.73
CA LEU A 467 -4.09 -9.33 -16.35
C LEU A 467 -2.56 -9.33 -16.37
N PHE A 468 -1.94 -8.34 -15.76
CA PHE A 468 -0.48 -8.29 -15.65
C PHE A 468 -0.04 -8.67 -14.26
N THR A 469 1.06 -9.40 -14.16
CA THR A 469 1.71 -9.76 -12.90
C THR A 469 3.22 -9.48 -12.96
N SER A 470 3.80 -8.95 -11.88
CA SER A 470 5.25 -8.70 -11.81
C SER A 470 5.87 -9.37 -10.58
N ALA A 471 7.13 -9.78 -10.69
CA ALA A 471 7.83 -10.51 -9.64
C ALA A 471 9.32 -10.11 -9.53
N ASP A 472 9.97 -10.67 -8.52
CA ASP A 472 11.42 -10.59 -8.30
C ASP A 472 12.19 -11.43 -9.32
N GLY A 473 12.43 -10.91 -10.51
CA GLY A 473 13.27 -11.59 -11.51
C GLY A 473 14.75 -11.20 -11.43
N GLU A 474 15.66 -12.19 -11.42
CA GLU A 474 17.06 -12.01 -11.82
C GLU A 474 17.28 -12.51 -13.26
N PHE A 475 17.81 -11.66 -14.15
CA PHE A 475 18.38 -11.92 -15.48
C PHE A 475 17.62 -12.82 -16.50
N LYS A 476 16.52 -13.50 -16.12
CA LYS A 476 15.68 -14.37 -16.94
C LYS A 476 14.28 -14.41 -16.30
N LYS A 477 13.24 -14.06 -17.08
CA LYS A 477 11.78 -14.16 -16.79
C LYS A 477 11.15 -12.98 -16.04
N HIS A 478 9.85 -12.71 -16.12
CA HIS A 478 8.90 -12.48 -17.22
C HIS A 478 7.78 -11.61 -16.59
N ILE A 479 7.20 -10.64 -17.30
CA ILE A 479 5.82 -10.22 -16.99
C ILE A 479 4.89 -11.20 -17.70
N SER A 480 4.04 -11.85 -16.91
CA SER A 480 2.98 -12.75 -17.36
C SER A 480 1.62 -12.08 -17.32
#